data_AF-A0A0C3NHC9-F1
#
_entry.id   AF-A0A0C3NHC9-F1
#
_cell.length_a   1.000
_cell.length_b   1.000
_cell.length_c   1.000
_cell.angle_alpha   90.00
_cell.angle_beta   90.00
_cell.angle_gamma   90.00
#
_symmetry.space_group_name_H-M   'P 1'
#
loop_
_entity.id
_entity.type
_entity.pdbx_description
1 polymer ?
#
loop_
_entity_poly.entity_id
_entity_poly.type
_entity_poly.pdbx_seq_one_letter_code
_entity_poly.pdbx_strand_id
1 'polypeptide(L)'
;MILRRNNAMTTTVLGSHPTPVSRQSHARKDFKLWAQKVASKFELKAAQFLELSTFINVGRKLNATDLRLRIWQQATSYKILNGIEEIKVESANTKTAVQKVTSGLKGRFQLSTDQMMQVAITCKDMLVQAGRTKYKTLHVDVEDRLKSCADTLGFQNVFGNPVHEQVLRTMIKKECSGIRSKFHTLASHLLSFDGLMFIADCIST
;
A
#
# COMPACT_ATOMS: atom_id res chain seq x y z
N MET A 1 -15.85 103.66 -12.06
CA MET A 1 -17.10 102.91 -12.25
C MET A 1 -17.06 101.70 -11.33
N ILE A 2 -17.81 101.76 -10.23
CA ILE A 2 -17.76 100.80 -9.10
C ILE A 2 -18.80 99.71 -9.37
N LEU A 3 -18.36 98.45 -9.50
CA LEU A 3 -19.25 97.28 -9.55
C LEU A 3 -19.29 96.61 -8.17
N ARG A 4 -20.37 96.86 -7.43
CA ARG A 4 -20.84 96.07 -6.29
C ARG A 4 -21.83 95.00 -6.78
N ARG A 5 -21.81 93.83 -6.13
CA ARG A 5 -22.86 92.78 -5.94
C ARG A 5 -22.25 91.39 -6.18
N ASN A 6 -22.56 90.32 -5.45
CA ASN A 6 -23.31 90.06 -4.22
C ASN A 6 -22.90 88.64 -3.80
N ASN A 7 -22.44 88.43 -2.56
CA ASN A 7 -22.22 87.09 -2.02
C ASN A 7 -23.56 86.49 -1.58
N ALA A 8 -24.04 85.46 -2.27
CA ALA A 8 -25.13 84.61 -1.81
C ALA A 8 -24.57 83.51 -0.90
N MET A 9 -24.94 83.55 0.37
CA MET A 9 -24.61 82.55 1.38
C MET A 9 -25.60 81.40 1.25
N THR A 10 -25.17 80.29 0.64
CA THR A 10 -25.98 79.07 0.53
C THR A 10 -25.72 78.19 1.74
N THR A 11 -26.63 78.21 2.70
CA THR A 11 -26.64 77.30 3.86
C THR A 11 -27.00 75.89 3.39
N THR A 12 -25.99 75.05 3.21
CA THR A 12 -26.19 73.61 2.91
C THR A 12 -26.58 72.87 4.19
N VAL A 13 -27.80 72.34 4.19
CA VAL A 13 -28.36 71.48 5.24
C VAL A 13 -27.55 70.17 5.31
N LEU A 14 -26.98 69.90 6.49
CA LEU A 14 -26.20 68.70 6.81
C LEU A 14 -27.13 67.48 6.84
N GLY A 15 -27.21 66.75 5.72
CA GLY A 15 -27.90 65.48 5.65
C GLY A 15 -27.25 64.43 6.56
N SER A 16 -28.06 63.77 7.38
CA SER A 16 -27.67 62.68 8.27
C SER A 16 -26.91 61.58 7.52
N HIS A 17 -25.61 61.50 7.78
CA HIS A 17 -24.73 60.49 7.19
C HIS A 17 -25.11 59.11 7.74
N PRO A 18 -25.53 58.13 6.92
CA PRO A 18 -25.86 56.80 7.40
C PRO A 18 -24.61 56.17 8.02
N THR A 19 -24.74 55.75 9.28
CA THR A 19 -23.66 55.16 10.06
C THR A 19 -23.07 53.93 9.34
N PRO A 20 -21.73 53.78 9.29
CA PRO A 20 -21.03 52.79 8.47
C PRO A 20 -21.29 51.30 8.81
N VAL A 21 -22.08 51.01 9.83
CA VAL A 21 -22.36 49.65 10.32
C VAL A 21 -23.33 48.88 9.40
N SER A 22 -24.25 49.56 8.71
CA SER A 22 -25.29 48.90 7.90
C SER A 22 -24.77 48.27 6.60
N ARG A 23 -23.77 48.86 5.94
CA ARG A 23 -23.22 48.36 4.66
C ARG A 23 -22.43 47.07 4.79
N GLN A 24 -21.80 46.82 5.94
CA GLN A 24 -20.95 45.65 6.15
C GLN A 24 -21.74 44.34 6.30
N SER A 25 -22.98 44.43 6.82
CA SER A 25 -23.90 43.29 6.99
C SER A 25 -24.35 42.70 5.65
N HIS A 26 -24.70 43.56 4.69
CA HIS A 26 -25.18 43.14 3.37
C HIS A 26 -24.09 42.44 2.55
N ALA A 27 -22.88 43.02 2.49
CA ALA A 27 -21.76 42.42 1.78
C ALA A 27 -21.43 41.00 2.30
N ARG A 28 -21.57 40.76 3.61
CA ARG A 28 -21.32 39.44 4.21
C ARG A 28 -22.34 38.39 3.78
N LYS A 29 -23.62 38.76 3.64
CA LYS A 29 -24.66 37.87 3.12
C LYS A 29 -24.37 37.51 1.66
N ASP A 30 -23.90 38.48 0.87
CA ASP A 30 -23.55 38.26 -0.54
C ASP A 30 -22.38 37.29 -0.70
N PHE A 31 -21.33 37.37 0.13
CA PHE A 31 -20.22 36.42 0.09
C PHE A 31 -20.62 35.02 0.55
N LYS A 32 -21.52 34.90 1.53
CA LYS A 32 -22.06 33.59 1.94
C LYS A 32 -22.83 32.93 0.81
N LEU A 33 -23.71 33.69 0.14
CA LEU A 33 -24.44 33.19 -1.02
C LEU A 33 -23.49 32.81 -2.17
N TRP A 34 -22.43 33.61 -2.39
CA TRP A 34 -21.40 33.28 -3.37
C TRP A 34 -20.66 31.98 -3.02
N ALA A 35 -20.20 31.82 -1.78
CA ALA A 35 -19.54 30.60 -1.34
C ALA A 35 -20.46 29.38 -1.43
N GLN A 36 -21.76 29.54 -1.18
CA GLN A 36 -22.74 28.47 -1.38
C GLN A 36 -22.84 28.07 -2.86
N LYS A 37 -22.96 29.03 -3.79
CA LYS A 37 -22.98 28.76 -5.23
C LYS A 37 -21.71 28.04 -5.70
N VAL A 38 -20.55 28.50 -5.21
CA VAL A 38 -19.25 27.89 -5.51
C VAL A 38 -19.18 26.48 -4.93
N ALA A 39 -19.58 26.27 -3.68
CA ALA A 39 -19.56 24.96 -3.04
C ALA A 39 -20.48 23.96 -3.75
N SER A 40 -21.68 24.38 -4.15
CA SER A 40 -22.57 23.55 -4.97
C SER A 40 -21.96 23.24 -6.33
N LYS A 41 -21.35 24.22 -7.01
CA LYS A 41 -20.71 24.02 -8.32
C LYS A 41 -19.55 23.03 -8.28
N PHE A 42 -18.76 23.05 -7.22
CA PHE A 42 -17.61 22.17 -7.03
C PHE A 42 -17.93 20.93 -6.18
N GLU A 43 -19.21 20.69 -5.87
CA GLU A 43 -19.67 19.53 -5.10
C GLU A 43 -18.86 19.33 -3.80
N LEU A 44 -18.62 20.44 -3.09
CA LEU A 44 -17.79 20.42 -1.90
C LEU A 44 -18.47 19.68 -0.75
N LYS A 45 -17.67 18.97 0.05
CA LYS A 45 -18.13 18.32 1.29
C LYS A 45 -18.56 19.39 2.29
N ALA A 46 -19.48 19.05 3.21
CA ALA A 46 -20.00 19.99 4.21
C ALA A 46 -18.89 20.66 5.06
N ALA A 47 -17.85 19.91 5.42
CA ALA A 47 -16.69 20.43 6.15
C ALA A 47 -15.91 21.48 5.34
N GLN A 48 -15.69 21.24 4.04
CA GLN A 48 -15.00 22.18 3.15
C GLN A 48 -15.81 23.48 2.97
N PHE A 49 -17.14 23.39 2.91
CA PHE A 49 -18.01 24.57 2.91
C PHE A 49 -17.94 25.37 4.22
N LEU A 50 -17.85 24.70 5.36
CA LEU A 50 -17.66 25.36 6.65
C LEU A 50 -16.31 26.11 6.69
N GLU A 51 -15.25 25.52 6.14
CA GLU A 51 -13.94 26.16 6.02
C GLU A 51 -13.99 27.40 5.11
N LEU A 52 -14.70 27.35 3.98
CA LEU A 52 -14.93 28.54 3.14
C LEU A 52 -15.69 29.65 3.90
N SER A 53 -16.62 29.27 4.77
CA SER A 53 -17.35 30.23 5.62
C SER A 53 -16.43 30.90 6.65
N THR A 54 -15.48 30.15 7.22
CA THR A 54 -14.42 30.71 8.07
C THR A 54 -13.52 31.65 7.29
N PHE A 55 -13.18 31.29 6.05
CA PHE A 55 -12.36 32.12 5.16
C PHE A 55 -13.00 33.48 4.88
N ILE A 56 -14.32 33.54 4.68
CA ILE A 56 -15.08 34.80 4.55
C ILE A 56 -14.93 35.68 5.80
N ASN A 57 -14.94 35.09 6.99
CA ASN A 57 -14.83 35.83 8.24
C ASN A 57 -13.44 36.43 8.43
N VAL A 58 -12.39 35.67 8.11
CA VAL A 58 -10.99 36.12 8.21
C VAL A 58 -10.68 37.15 7.12
N GLY A 59 -11.18 36.93 5.90
CA GLY A 59 -10.99 37.79 4.74
C GLY A 59 -11.80 39.10 4.75
N ARG A 60 -12.45 39.47 5.87
CA ARG A 60 -13.35 40.65 5.96
C ARG A 60 -12.70 41.99 5.61
N LYS A 61 -11.38 42.09 5.65
CA LYS A 61 -10.61 43.30 5.31
C LYS A 61 -10.18 43.34 3.85
N LEU A 62 -10.35 42.25 3.11
CA LEU A 62 -10.00 42.17 1.69
C LEU A 62 -11.04 42.90 0.84
N ASN A 63 -10.61 43.34 -0.34
CA ASN A 63 -11.56 43.84 -1.31
C ASN A 63 -12.49 42.70 -1.78
N ALA A 64 -13.68 43.07 -2.27
CA ALA A 64 -14.70 42.09 -2.63
C ALA A 64 -14.28 41.13 -3.76
N THR A 65 -13.52 41.65 -4.72
CA THR A 65 -13.03 40.88 -5.87
C THR A 65 -12.01 39.84 -5.44
N ASP A 66 -11.02 40.23 -4.64
CA ASP A 66 -10.00 39.37 -4.08
C ASP A 66 -10.62 38.28 -3.22
N LEU A 67 -11.60 38.62 -2.39
CA LEU A 67 -12.27 37.62 -1.54
C LEU A 67 -13.02 36.58 -2.39
N ARG A 68 -13.76 37.01 -3.43
CA ARG A 68 -14.42 36.08 -4.37
C ARG A 68 -13.43 35.20 -5.10
N LEU A 69 -12.31 35.77 -5.56
CA LEU A 69 -11.27 35.04 -6.26
C LEU A 69 -10.63 33.98 -5.35
N ARG A 70 -10.31 34.33 -4.10
CA ARG A 70 -9.73 33.37 -3.14
C ARG A 70 -10.72 32.27 -2.75
N ILE A 71 -12.00 32.58 -2.57
CA ILE A 71 -13.06 31.56 -2.34
C ILE A 71 -13.09 30.58 -3.52
N TRP A 72 -13.04 31.10 -4.76
CA TRP A 72 -13.03 30.27 -5.96
C TRP A 72 -11.79 29.39 -6.05
N GLN A 73 -10.61 29.96 -5.82
CA GLN A 73 -9.34 29.22 -5.82
C GLN A 73 -9.36 28.11 -4.77
N GLN A 74 -9.79 28.41 -3.54
CA GLN A 74 -9.87 27.42 -2.47
C GLN A 74 -10.85 26.29 -2.80
N ALA A 75 -12.01 26.60 -3.38
CA ALA A 75 -12.96 25.60 -3.83
C ALA A 75 -12.41 24.72 -4.96
N THR A 76 -11.66 25.31 -5.89
CA THR A 76 -10.98 24.57 -6.96
C THR A 76 -9.96 23.59 -6.38
N SER A 77 -9.16 24.02 -5.39
CA SER A 77 -8.23 23.15 -4.68
C SER A 77 -8.93 21.99 -3.97
N TYR A 78 -10.07 22.23 -3.31
CA TYR A 78 -10.84 21.14 -2.71
C TYR A 78 -11.39 20.15 -3.74
N LYS A 79 -11.88 20.60 -4.90
CA LYS A 79 -12.33 19.68 -5.96
C LYS A 79 -11.20 18.79 -6.44
N ILE A 80 -10.00 19.36 -6.63
CA ILE A 80 -8.81 18.59 -7.01
C ILE A 80 -8.46 17.57 -5.93
N LEU A 81 -8.43 17.97 -4.66
CA LEU A 81 -8.13 17.08 -3.53
C LEU A 81 -9.14 15.94 -3.42
N ASN A 82 -10.44 16.22 -3.56
CA ASN A 82 -11.49 15.21 -3.55
C ASN A 82 -11.27 14.20 -4.71
N GLY A 83 -10.94 14.66 -5.91
CA GLY A 83 -10.63 13.79 -7.04
C GLY A 83 -9.40 12.90 -6.81
N ILE A 84 -8.35 13.44 -6.17
CA ILE A 84 -7.16 12.65 -5.80
C ILE A 84 -7.52 11.57 -4.78
N GLU A 85 -8.34 11.88 -3.78
CA GLU A 85 -8.83 10.90 -2.80
C GLU A 85 -9.60 9.76 -3.47
N GLU A 86 -10.51 10.10 -4.39
CA GLU A 86 -11.29 9.12 -5.17
C GLU A 86 -10.38 8.21 -6.01
N ILE A 87 -9.45 8.79 -6.78
CA ILE A 87 -8.48 8.04 -7.58
C ILE A 87 -7.63 7.12 -6.70
N LYS A 88 -7.23 7.57 -5.50
CA LYS A 88 -6.45 6.76 -4.57
C LYS A 88 -7.22 5.54 -4.07
N VAL A 89 -8.50 5.72 -3.75
CA VAL A 89 -9.38 4.62 -3.33
C VAL A 89 -9.58 3.63 -4.48
N GLU A 90 -9.89 4.13 -5.68
CA GLU A 90 -10.06 3.30 -6.87
C GLU A 90 -8.78 2.53 -7.21
N SER A 91 -7.62 3.19 -7.15
CA SER A 91 -6.31 2.57 -7.39
C SER A 91 -6.03 1.42 -6.39
N ALA A 92 -6.35 1.60 -5.12
CA ALA A 92 -6.22 0.55 -4.11
C ALA A 92 -7.14 -0.65 -4.39
N ASN A 93 -8.37 -0.39 -4.85
CA ASN A 93 -9.32 -1.44 -5.23
C ASN A 93 -8.84 -2.20 -6.46
N THR A 94 -8.40 -1.50 -7.51
CA THR A 94 -7.85 -2.09 -8.72
C THR A 94 -6.61 -2.92 -8.42
N LYS A 95 -5.68 -2.43 -7.59
CA LYS A 95 -4.52 -3.20 -7.13
C LYS A 95 -4.94 -4.50 -6.46
N THR A 96 -5.94 -4.45 -5.59
CA THR A 96 -6.47 -5.64 -4.91
C THR A 96 -7.11 -6.63 -5.89
N ALA A 97 -7.89 -6.13 -6.86
CA ALA A 97 -8.50 -6.95 -7.90
C ALA A 97 -7.43 -7.61 -8.78
N VAL A 98 -6.42 -6.86 -9.21
CA VAL A 98 -5.27 -7.39 -9.97
C VAL A 98 -4.55 -8.45 -9.14
N GLN A 99 -4.27 -8.23 -7.86
CA GLN A 99 -3.64 -9.25 -7.01
C GLN A 99 -4.48 -10.53 -6.89
N LYS A 100 -5.81 -10.42 -6.76
CA LYS A 100 -6.71 -11.59 -6.74
C LYS A 100 -6.69 -12.33 -8.07
N VAL A 101 -6.79 -11.59 -9.19
CA VAL A 101 -6.74 -12.16 -10.54
C VAL A 101 -5.39 -12.80 -10.81
N THR A 102 -4.28 -12.15 -10.47
CA THR A 102 -2.93 -12.73 -10.57
C THR A 102 -2.80 -13.99 -9.69
N SER A 103 -3.41 -14.01 -8.51
CA SER A 103 -3.40 -15.19 -7.64
C SER A 103 -4.27 -16.34 -8.18
N GLY A 104 -5.35 -16.03 -8.90
CA GLY A 104 -6.22 -17.02 -9.54
C GLY A 104 -5.71 -17.51 -10.90
N LEU A 105 -5.12 -16.62 -11.70
CA LEU A 105 -4.48 -16.91 -12.99
C LEU A 105 -3.14 -17.63 -12.84
N LYS A 106 -2.51 -17.51 -11.65
CA LYS A 106 -1.67 -18.59 -11.14
C LYS A 106 -2.56 -19.82 -10.89
N GLY A 107 -3.14 -20.41 -11.94
CA GLY A 107 -3.59 -21.79 -11.90
C GLY A 107 -2.46 -22.56 -11.23
N ARG A 108 -2.73 -23.12 -10.05
CA ARG A 108 -1.68 -23.52 -9.11
C ARG A 108 -0.77 -24.49 -9.83
N PHE A 109 0.37 -24.00 -10.31
CA PHE A 109 1.41 -24.87 -10.79
C PHE A 109 1.74 -25.80 -9.64
N GLN A 110 1.49 -27.08 -9.85
CA GLN A 110 1.81 -28.13 -8.92
C GLN A 110 2.82 -29.02 -9.62
N LEU A 111 3.81 -29.45 -8.85
CA LEU A 111 4.70 -30.50 -9.30
C LEU A 111 3.87 -31.75 -9.55
N SER A 112 4.20 -32.49 -10.61
CA SER A 112 3.60 -33.80 -10.82
C SER A 112 4.00 -34.75 -9.68
N THR A 113 3.24 -35.83 -9.50
CA THR A 113 3.56 -36.87 -8.52
C THR A 113 4.98 -37.41 -8.72
N ASP A 114 5.39 -37.60 -9.98
CA ASP A 114 6.72 -38.09 -10.32
C ASP A 114 7.81 -37.08 -9.95
N GLN A 115 7.61 -35.79 -10.23
CA GLN A 115 8.53 -34.74 -9.81
C GLN A 115 8.65 -34.67 -8.28
N MET A 116 7.54 -34.76 -7.54
CA MET A 116 7.57 -34.81 -6.08
C MET A 116 8.36 -36.01 -5.56
N MET A 117 8.20 -37.17 -6.20
CA MET A 117 8.95 -38.38 -5.87
C MET A 117 10.46 -38.21 -6.16
N GLN A 118 10.83 -37.61 -7.30
CA GLN A 118 12.23 -37.32 -7.64
C GLN A 118 12.88 -36.36 -6.65
N VAL A 119 12.17 -35.34 -6.17
CA VAL A 119 12.64 -34.46 -5.10
C VAL A 119 12.94 -35.27 -3.84
N ALA A 120 12.03 -36.16 -3.42
CA ALA A 120 12.21 -36.98 -2.22
C ALA A 120 13.38 -37.95 -2.34
N ILE A 121 13.57 -38.60 -3.49
CA ILE A 121 14.70 -39.49 -3.78
C ILE A 121 16.01 -38.70 -3.70
N THR A 122 16.10 -37.60 -4.44
CA THR A 122 17.30 -36.75 -4.48
C THR A 122 17.66 -36.22 -3.08
N CYS A 123 16.67 -35.84 -2.27
CA CYS A 123 16.90 -35.41 -0.89
C CYS A 123 17.52 -36.52 -0.03
N LYS A 124 17.04 -37.77 -0.16
CA LYS A 124 17.56 -38.92 0.59
C LYS A 124 18.98 -39.27 0.16
N ASP A 125 19.22 -39.36 -1.15
CA ASP A 125 20.52 -39.70 -1.73
C ASP A 125 21.58 -38.69 -1.30
N MET A 126 21.26 -37.40 -1.37
CA MET A 126 22.16 -36.34 -0.94
C MET A 126 22.30 -36.24 0.58
N LEU A 127 21.34 -36.72 1.37
CA LEU A 127 21.47 -36.78 2.82
C LEU A 127 22.50 -37.85 3.23
N VAL A 128 22.45 -39.02 2.60
CA VAL A 128 23.30 -40.18 2.96
C VAL A 128 24.66 -40.18 2.26
N GLN A 129 24.96 -39.15 1.48
CA GLN A 129 26.23 -39.02 0.78
C GLN A 129 27.42 -39.03 1.76
N ALA A 130 28.36 -39.95 1.56
CA ALA A 130 29.55 -40.08 2.38
C ALA A 130 30.37 -38.77 2.40
N GLY A 131 30.89 -38.41 3.58
CA GLY A 131 31.72 -37.21 3.77
C GLY A 131 30.95 -35.89 3.87
N ARG A 132 29.61 -35.91 3.83
CA ARG A 132 28.81 -34.71 4.00
C ARG A 132 28.78 -34.23 5.45
N THR A 133 29.17 -32.97 5.65
CA THR A 133 29.18 -32.31 6.97
C THR A 133 28.18 -31.15 7.06
N LYS A 134 27.69 -30.62 5.93
CA LYS A 134 26.85 -29.41 5.86
C LYS A 134 25.37 -29.72 5.59
N TYR A 135 24.64 -30.12 6.63
CA TYR A 135 23.21 -30.48 6.51
C TYR A 135 22.25 -29.28 6.48
N LYS A 136 22.70 -28.07 6.83
CA LYS A 136 21.84 -26.86 6.81
C LYS A 136 21.55 -26.38 5.38
N THR A 137 22.49 -26.58 4.46
CA THR A 137 22.41 -26.14 3.05
C THR A 137 21.99 -27.24 2.09
N LEU A 138 21.61 -28.43 2.58
CA LEU A 138 21.15 -29.59 1.79
C LEU A 138 20.14 -29.21 0.69
N HIS A 139 19.21 -28.31 1.00
CA HIS A 139 18.18 -27.88 0.06
C HIS A 139 18.72 -27.10 -1.16
N VAL A 140 19.84 -26.38 -1.00
CA VAL A 140 20.51 -25.67 -2.11
C VAL A 140 21.16 -26.71 -3.03
N ASP A 141 21.88 -27.67 -2.45
CA ASP A 141 22.56 -28.71 -3.24
C ASP A 141 21.57 -29.60 -3.99
N VAL A 142 20.40 -29.90 -3.39
CA VAL A 142 19.31 -30.63 -4.05
C VAL A 142 18.74 -29.81 -5.22
N GLU A 143 18.53 -28.51 -5.05
CA GLU A 143 18.07 -27.64 -6.14
C GLU A 143 19.07 -27.61 -7.30
N ASP A 144 20.37 -27.47 -7.01
CA ASP A 144 21.43 -27.47 -8.01
C ASP A 144 21.52 -28.81 -8.75
N ARG A 145 21.33 -29.93 -8.04
CA ARG A 145 21.28 -31.27 -8.65
C ARG A 145 20.06 -31.45 -9.56
N LEU A 146 18.88 -31.04 -9.11
CA LEU A 146 17.67 -31.10 -9.93
C LEU A 146 17.77 -30.20 -11.16
N LYS A 147 18.41 -29.03 -11.02
CA LYS A 147 18.62 -28.08 -12.12
C LYS A 147 19.60 -28.61 -13.17
N SER A 148 20.72 -29.20 -12.73
CA SER A 148 21.71 -29.80 -13.64
C SER A 148 21.20 -31.05 -14.35
N CYS A 149 20.20 -31.74 -13.79
CA CYS A 149 19.56 -32.92 -14.38
C CYS A 149 18.11 -32.66 -14.81
N ALA A 150 17.74 -31.41 -15.12
CA ALA A 150 16.35 -31.02 -15.34
C ALA A 150 15.67 -31.81 -16.46
N ASP A 151 16.35 -32.01 -17.59
CA ASP A 151 15.80 -32.72 -18.74
C ASP A 151 15.55 -34.20 -18.45
N THR A 152 16.46 -34.85 -17.72
CA THR A 152 16.36 -36.28 -17.39
C THR A 152 15.32 -36.55 -16.30
N LEU A 153 15.18 -35.64 -15.35
CA LEU A 153 14.29 -35.81 -14.20
C LEU A 153 12.88 -35.22 -14.42
N GLY A 154 12.61 -34.67 -15.61
CA GLY A 154 11.30 -34.12 -15.97
C GLY A 154 11.01 -32.74 -15.39
N PHE A 155 12.01 -31.91 -15.11
CA PHE A 155 11.88 -30.55 -14.55
C PHE A 155 12.09 -29.42 -15.57
N GLN A 156 12.15 -29.74 -16.87
CA GLN A 156 12.32 -28.76 -17.95
C GLN A 156 11.22 -27.68 -17.98
N ASN A 157 10.01 -28.01 -17.51
CA ASN A 157 8.89 -27.07 -17.40
C ASN A 157 8.88 -26.28 -16.07
N VAL A 158 9.79 -26.59 -15.15
CA VAL A 158 9.91 -25.95 -13.84
C VAL A 158 10.96 -24.85 -13.88
N PHE A 159 12.16 -25.16 -14.36
CA PHE A 159 13.26 -24.20 -14.42
C PHE A 159 13.07 -23.18 -15.54
N GLY A 160 13.45 -21.92 -15.27
CA GLY A 160 13.23 -20.79 -16.19
C GLY A 160 11.91 -20.03 -15.95
N ASN A 161 10.99 -20.58 -15.15
CA ASN A 161 9.81 -19.87 -14.66
C ASN A 161 9.94 -19.59 -13.15
N PRO A 162 10.06 -18.31 -12.71
CA PRO A 162 10.31 -17.99 -11.30
C PRO A 162 9.18 -18.44 -10.36
N VAL A 163 7.94 -18.54 -10.86
CA VAL A 163 6.81 -19.02 -10.05
C VAL A 163 6.90 -20.53 -9.85
N HIS A 164 7.26 -21.29 -10.87
CA HIS A 164 7.41 -22.75 -10.79
C HIS A 164 8.63 -23.13 -9.93
N GLU A 165 9.76 -22.43 -10.11
CA GLU A 165 10.95 -22.58 -9.27
C GLU A 165 10.63 -22.31 -7.80
N GLN A 166 9.77 -21.31 -7.50
CA GLN A 166 9.37 -21.04 -6.12
C GLN A 166 8.54 -22.19 -5.51
N VAL A 167 7.66 -22.82 -6.29
CA VAL A 167 6.90 -24.02 -5.86
C VAL A 167 7.86 -25.18 -5.59
N LEU A 168 8.82 -25.40 -6.49
CA LEU A 168 9.86 -26.42 -6.32
C LEU A 168 10.70 -26.18 -5.06
N ARG A 169 11.23 -24.97 -4.86
CA ARG A 169 12.00 -24.60 -3.66
C ARG A 169 11.23 -24.84 -2.37
N THR A 170 9.94 -24.55 -2.37
CA THR A 170 9.08 -24.79 -1.21
C THR A 170 8.98 -26.29 -0.90
N MET A 171 8.80 -27.12 -1.93
CA MET A 171 8.76 -28.57 -1.80
C MET A 171 10.11 -29.15 -1.33
N ILE A 172 11.23 -28.74 -1.95
CA ILE A 172 12.58 -29.18 -1.56
C ILE A 172 12.85 -28.86 -0.08
N LYS A 173 12.56 -27.64 0.37
CA LYS A 173 12.75 -27.24 1.78
C LYS A 173 11.94 -28.09 2.74
N LYS A 174 10.67 -28.36 2.39
CA LYS A 174 9.78 -29.22 3.18
C LYS A 174 10.33 -30.65 3.29
N GLU A 175 10.69 -31.27 2.17
CA GLU A 175 11.22 -32.63 2.15
C GLU A 175 12.58 -32.74 2.88
N CYS A 176 13.51 -31.82 2.61
CA CYS A 176 14.80 -31.76 3.31
C CYS A 176 14.63 -31.61 4.82
N SER A 177 13.65 -30.81 5.27
CA SER A 177 13.37 -30.66 6.70
C SER A 177 12.80 -31.95 7.30
N GLY A 178 11.84 -32.59 6.62
CA GLY A 178 11.22 -33.84 7.07
C GLY A 178 12.23 -34.98 7.14
N ILE A 179 13.06 -35.14 6.12
CA ILE A 179 14.08 -36.18 6.04
C ILE A 179 15.16 -35.98 7.11
N ARG A 180 15.65 -34.75 7.32
CA ARG A 180 16.62 -34.46 8.40
C ARG A 180 16.07 -34.78 9.79
N SER A 181 14.81 -34.43 10.04
CA SER A 181 14.14 -34.74 11.32
C SER A 181 14.10 -36.25 11.55
N LYS A 182 13.63 -37.03 10.55
CA LYS A 182 13.62 -38.50 10.61
C LYS A 182 15.01 -39.10 10.82
N PHE A 183 15.99 -38.59 10.08
CA PHE A 183 17.38 -39.05 10.20
C PHE A 183 17.94 -38.80 11.60
N HIS A 184 17.69 -37.62 12.17
CA HIS A 184 18.10 -37.31 13.54
C HIS A 184 17.45 -38.26 14.56
N THR A 185 16.15 -38.50 14.44
CA THR A 185 15.44 -39.48 15.30
C THR A 185 16.07 -40.88 15.19
N LEU A 186 16.31 -41.37 13.97
CA LEU A 186 16.94 -42.68 13.76
C LEU A 186 18.35 -42.75 14.34
N ALA A 187 19.17 -41.72 14.10
CA ALA A 187 20.53 -41.65 14.65
C ALA A 187 20.52 -41.65 16.18
N SER A 188 19.60 -40.91 16.82
CA SER A 188 19.44 -40.93 18.27
C SER A 188 19.03 -42.30 18.80
N HIS A 189 18.13 -43.01 18.11
CA HIS A 189 17.75 -44.37 18.50
C HIS A 189 18.93 -45.34 18.40
N LEU A 190 19.67 -45.32 17.28
CA LEU A 190 20.84 -46.18 17.10
C LEU A 190 21.90 -45.95 18.17
N LEU A 191 22.25 -44.69 18.45
CA LEU A 191 23.21 -44.36 19.52
C LEU A 191 22.72 -44.77 20.92
N SER A 192 21.42 -44.74 21.17
CA SER A 192 20.85 -45.23 22.43
C SER A 192 20.91 -46.75 22.57
N PHE A 193 20.80 -47.50 21.47
CA PHE A 193 20.95 -48.96 21.47
C PHE A 193 22.42 -49.38 21.52
N ASP A 194 23.30 -48.72 20.79
CA ASP A 194 24.73 -48.98 20.83
C ASP A 194 25.35 -48.57 22.17
N GLY A 195 24.82 -47.56 22.85
CA GLY A 195 25.18 -47.24 24.24
C GLY A 195 24.81 -48.36 25.24
N LEU A 196 23.77 -49.16 24.95
CA LEU A 196 23.44 -50.36 25.72
C LEU A 196 24.30 -51.56 25.31
N MET A 197 24.70 -51.67 24.03
CA MET A 197 25.57 -52.74 23.55
C MET A 197 27.02 -52.57 24.03
N PHE A 198 27.53 -51.33 24.11
CA PHE A 198 28.84 -51.03 24.70
C PHE A 198 28.88 -51.26 26.22
N ILE A 199 27.75 -51.08 26.93
CA ILE A 199 27.66 -51.39 28.36
C ILE A 199 27.52 -52.90 28.61
N ALA A 200 26.85 -53.64 27.73
CA ALA A 200 26.73 -55.10 27.84
C ALA A 200 28.06 -55.83 27.60
N ASP A 201 28.88 -55.37 26.65
CA ASP A 201 30.21 -55.93 26.39
C ASP A 201 31.23 -55.59 27.49
N CYS A 202 31.05 -54.49 28.24
CA CYS A 202 31.91 -54.16 29.38
C CYS A 202 31.51 -54.83 30.72
N ILE A 203 30.39 -55.54 30.78
CA ILE A 203 29.94 -56.28 31.99
C ILE A 203 30.26 -57.79 31.90
N SER A 204 30.72 -58.28 30.74
CA SER A 204 31.03 -59.72 30.52
C SER A 204 32.53 -60.07 30.45
N THR A 205 33.41 -59.20 30.94
CA THR A 205 34.85 -59.50 31.20
C THR A 205 35.22 -59.08 32.60
#